data_AF-A0A960UA38-F1
#
_entry.id   AF-A0A960UA38-F1
#
_cell.length_a   1.000
_cell.length_b   1.000
_cell.length_c   1.000
_cell.angle_alpha   90.00
_cell.angle_beta   90.00
_cell.angle_gamma   90.00
#
_symmetry.space_group_name_H-M   'P 1'
#
loop_
_entity.id
_entity.type
_entity.pdbx_description
1 polymer ?
#
loop_
_entity_poly.entity_id
_entity_poly.type
_entity_poly.pdbx_seq_one_letter_code
_entity_poly.pdbx_strand_id
1 'polypeptide(L)'
;MNKQLSIDNPEIFFDRELSWLDFNYRVLEEAADPVNPILERLKFLCITESNLDEFYMVRVAGLRGILMSGNDGKSLNGMRYSEVFQRISKKVSQFVEAQYEILINSILPELKEKRINIIEDPALLLEEE
;
A
#
# COMPACT_ATOMS: atom_id res chain seq x y z
N MET A 1 30.20 2.26 -22.97
CA MET A 1 30.95 2.00 -21.73
C MET A 1 30.23 0.89 -20.99
N ASN A 2 30.74 -0.33 -21.01
CA ASN A 2 30.19 -1.45 -20.24
C ASN A 2 30.49 -1.18 -18.76
N LYS A 3 29.53 -0.59 -18.03
CA LYS A 3 29.57 -0.59 -16.56
C LYS A 3 29.39 -2.04 -16.17
N GLN A 4 30.49 -2.72 -15.87
CA GLN A 4 30.48 -4.08 -15.35
C GLN A 4 29.61 -4.08 -14.09
N LEU A 5 28.54 -4.88 -14.07
CA LEU A 5 27.63 -4.98 -12.94
C LEU A 5 28.43 -5.52 -11.73
N SER A 6 28.83 -4.61 -10.85
CA SER A 6 29.48 -4.95 -9.58
C SER A 6 28.46 -4.87 -8.45
N ILE A 7 28.51 -5.83 -7.53
CA ILE A 7 27.67 -5.87 -6.32
C ILE A 7 27.96 -4.68 -5.39
N ASP A 8 29.12 -4.04 -5.55
CA ASP A 8 29.48 -2.84 -4.78
C ASP A 8 28.82 -1.57 -5.31
N ASN A 9 28.11 -1.64 -6.44
CA ASN A 9 27.41 -0.48 -7.01
C ASN A 9 26.00 -0.33 -6.38
N PRO A 10 25.74 0.65 -5.49
CA PRO A 10 24.42 0.83 -4.91
C PRO A 10 23.32 1.12 -5.95
N GLU A 11 23.67 1.65 -7.13
CA GLU A 11 22.70 1.99 -8.19
C GLU A 11 21.99 0.76 -8.80
N ILE A 12 22.51 -0.45 -8.59
CA ILE A 12 21.88 -1.68 -9.15
C ILE A 12 20.84 -2.30 -8.21
N PHE A 13 20.64 -1.73 -7.01
CA PHE A 13 19.68 -2.23 -6.01
C PHE A 13 18.49 -1.29 -5.85
N PHE A 14 17.32 -1.89 -5.68
CA PHE A 14 16.16 -1.20 -5.11
C PHE A 14 16.17 -1.34 -3.59
N ASP A 15 15.66 -0.32 -2.90
CA ASP A 15 15.38 -0.46 -1.48
C ASP A 15 14.23 -1.45 -1.28
N ARG A 16 14.40 -2.38 -0.33
CA ARG A 16 13.47 -3.49 -0.15
C ARG A 16 12.11 -3.02 0.32
N GLU A 17 12.08 -2.07 1.23
CA GLU A 17 10.87 -1.55 1.87
C GLU A 17 10.09 -0.69 0.87
N LEU A 18 10.78 0.15 0.09
CA LEU A 18 10.14 0.92 -0.97
C LEU A 18 9.63 0.03 -2.11
N SER A 19 10.37 -1.01 -2.48
CA SER A 19 9.95 -1.99 -3.49
C SER A 19 8.76 -2.82 -3.02
N TRP A 20 8.63 -3.10 -1.72
CA TRP A 20 7.46 -3.78 -1.17
C TRP A 20 6.21 -2.90 -1.29
N LEU A 21 6.32 -1.59 -1.04
CA LEU A 21 5.20 -0.66 -1.27
C LEU A 21 4.81 -0.62 -2.75
N ASP A 22 5.78 -0.61 -3.67
CA ASP A 22 5.50 -0.66 -5.11
C ASP A 22 4.78 -1.93 -5.53
N PHE A 23 5.09 -3.07 -4.89
CA PHE A 23 4.33 -4.29 -5.06
C PHE A 23 2.87 -4.12 -4.57
N ASN A 24 2.65 -3.57 -3.38
CA ASN A 24 1.29 -3.39 -2.88
C ASN A 24 0.47 -2.39 -3.72
N TYR A 25 1.13 -1.40 -4.35
CA TYR A 25 0.53 -0.55 -5.38
C TYR A 25 0.03 -1.34 -6.59
N ARG A 26 0.74 -2.37 -7.04
CA ARG A 26 0.24 -3.26 -8.12
C ARG A 26 -1.01 -4.04 -7.69
N VAL A 27 -1.11 -4.43 -6.42
CA VAL A 27 -2.34 -5.05 -5.90
C VAL A 27 -3.49 -4.04 -5.85
N LEU A 28 -3.20 -2.76 -5.57
CA LEU A 28 -4.20 -1.69 -5.62
C LEU A 28 -4.67 -1.40 -7.05
N GLU A 29 -3.81 -1.54 -8.06
CA GLU A 29 -4.19 -1.42 -9.48
C GLU A 29 -5.29 -2.44 -9.85
N GLU A 30 -5.28 -3.65 -9.28
CA GLU A 30 -6.34 -4.65 -9.51
C GLU A 30 -7.70 -4.24 -8.91
N ALA A 31 -7.70 -3.43 -7.84
CA ALA A 31 -8.92 -2.83 -7.29
C ALA A 31 -9.46 -1.69 -8.18
N ALA A 32 -8.57 -1.00 -8.89
CA ALA A 32 -8.91 0.09 -9.80
C ALA A 32 -9.36 -0.40 -11.18
N ASP A 33 -8.98 -1.61 -11.61
CA ASP A 33 -9.27 -2.12 -12.94
C ASP A 33 -10.78 -2.44 -13.13
N PRO A 34 -11.52 -1.72 -13.99
CA PRO A 34 -12.95 -1.97 -14.22
C PRO A 34 -13.23 -3.27 -14.98
N VAL A 35 -12.21 -3.95 -15.53
CA VAL A 35 -12.36 -5.29 -16.14
C VAL A 35 -12.63 -6.35 -15.06
N ASN A 36 -12.12 -6.14 -13.84
CA ASN A 36 -12.36 -7.03 -12.71
C ASN A 36 -13.80 -6.86 -12.18
N PRO A 37 -14.52 -7.95 -11.83
CA PRO A 37 -15.84 -7.84 -11.20
C PRO A 37 -15.81 -7.02 -9.91
N ILE A 38 -16.87 -6.25 -9.63
CA ILE A 38 -16.92 -5.29 -8.52
C ILE A 38 -16.55 -5.89 -7.14
N LEU A 39 -16.97 -7.13 -6.86
CA LEU A 39 -16.62 -7.78 -5.60
C LEU A 39 -15.16 -8.25 -5.55
N GLU A 40 -14.55 -8.59 -6.68
CA GLU A 40 -13.12 -8.90 -6.75
C GLU A 40 -12.28 -7.63 -6.55
N ARG A 41 -12.71 -6.51 -7.14
CA ARG A 41 -12.10 -5.19 -6.91
C ARG A 41 -12.16 -4.77 -5.44
N LEU A 42 -13.32 -4.95 -4.79
CA LEU A 42 -13.47 -4.72 -3.34
C LEU A 42 -12.54 -5.64 -2.53
N LYS A 43 -12.43 -6.93 -2.89
CA LYS A 43 -11.49 -7.84 -2.23
C LYS A 43 -10.05 -7.39 -2.37
N PHE A 44 -9.61 -6.98 -3.57
CA PHE A 44 -8.26 -6.44 -3.77
C PHE A 44 -8.01 -5.20 -2.91
N LEU A 45 -8.99 -4.30 -2.80
CA LEU A 45 -8.90 -3.15 -1.89
C LEU A 45 -8.77 -3.57 -0.42
N CYS A 46 -9.45 -4.62 0.03
CA CYS A 46 -9.27 -5.14 1.40
C CYS A 46 -7.91 -5.84 1.60
N ILE A 47 -7.42 -6.53 0.58
CA ILE A 47 -6.11 -7.20 0.59
C ILE A 47 -5.00 -6.16 0.72
N THR A 48 -5.08 -5.04 0.00
CA THR A 48 -4.06 -3.99 0.07
C THR A 48 -3.93 -3.41 1.47
N GLU A 49 -5.05 -3.24 2.19
CA GLU A 49 -5.05 -2.77 3.57
C GLU A 49 -4.47 -3.79 4.54
N SER A 50 -4.87 -5.06 4.41
CA SER A 50 -4.33 -6.14 5.24
C SER A 50 -2.80 -6.28 5.06
N ASN A 51 -2.32 -6.15 3.82
CA ASN A 51 -0.89 -6.13 3.52
C ASN A 51 -0.21 -4.93 4.18
N LEU A 52 -0.82 -3.74 4.11
CA LEU A 52 -0.27 -2.51 4.67
C LEU A 52 -0.13 -2.61 6.20
N ASP A 53 -1.12 -3.18 6.88
CA ASP A 53 -1.06 -3.47 8.32
C ASP A 53 0.12 -4.37 8.68
N GLU A 54 0.31 -5.48 7.94
CA GLU A 54 1.46 -6.37 8.15
C GLU A 54 2.79 -5.64 7.92
N PHE A 55 2.86 -4.82 6.87
CA PHE A 55 4.04 -4.02 6.57
C PHE A 55 4.38 -3.05 7.72
N TYR A 56 3.39 -2.39 8.32
CA TYR A 56 3.62 -1.53 9.48
C TYR A 56 4.07 -2.31 10.71
N MET A 57 3.36 -3.39 11.04
CA MET A 57 3.64 -4.20 12.22
C MET A 57 5.03 -4.83 12.20
N VAL A 58 5.51 -5.26 11.02
CA VAL A 58 6.79 -5.97 10.89
C VAL A 58 7.90 -5.06 10.38
N ARG A 59 7.72 -4.45 9.20
CA ARG A 59 8.80 -3.75 8.48
C ARG A 59 9.07 -2.37 9.06
N VAL A 60 8.04 -1.55 9.21
CA VAL A 60 8.18 -0.18 9.74
C VAL A 60 8.62 -0.22 11.20
N ALA A 61 8.06 -1.13 12.01
CA ALA A 61 8.49 -1.35 13.38
C ALA A 61 9.98 -1.72 13.47
N GLY A 62 10.46 -2.64 12.62
CA GLY A 62 11.87 -3.03 12.58
C GLY A 62 12.80 -1.87 12.20
N LEU A 63 12.47 -1.13 11.14
CA LEU A 63 13.24 0.03 10.71
C LEU A 63 13.28 1.13 11.79
N ARG A 64 12.14 1.39 12.44
CA ARG A 64 12.05 2.33 13.56
C ARG A 64 12.90 1.88 14.74
N GLY A 65 12.92 0.59 15.06
CA GLY A 65 13.77 0.03 16.12
C GLY A 65 15.26 0.27 15.86
N ILE A 66 15.71 0.08 14.62
CA ILE A 66 17.10 0.38 14.20
C ILE A 66 17.41 1.86 14.40
N LEU A 67 16.54 2.76 13.94
CA LEU A 67 16.72 4.20 14.11
C LEU A 67 16.74 4.63 15.58
N MET A 68 15.86 4.04 16.42
CA MET A 68 15.81 4.30 17.86
C MET A 68 17.06 3.81 18.60
N SER A 69 17.79 2.84 18.04
CA SER A 69 19.10 2.43 18.58
C SER A 69 20.23 3.43 18.29
N GLY A 70 19.94 4.52 17.56
CA GLY A 70 20.91 5.51 17.10
C GLY A 70 21.65 5.10 15.83
N ASN A 71 21.25 3.99 15.19
CA ASN A 71 21.86 3.50 13.96
C ASN A 71 21.15 4.06 12.73
N ASP A 72 21.76 5.06 12.08
CA ASP A 72 21.35 5.56 10.77
C ASP A 72 22.37 5.14 9.70
N GLY A 73 22.53 3.83 9.54
CA GLY A 73 23.34 3.23 8.48
C GLY A 73 22.73 3.42 7.09
N LYS A 74 23.29 2.71 6.11
CA LYS A 74 22.82 2.72 4.72
C LYS A 74 22.26 1.36 4.32
N SER A 75 21.16 1.38 3.56
CA SER A 75 20.62 0.25 2.81
C SER A 75 21.55 -0.15 1.67
N LEU A 76 21.29 -1.29 1.02
CA LEU A 76 22.10 -1.83 -0.08
C LEU A 76 22.16 -0.87 -1.28
N ASN A 77 21.12 -0.08 -1.47
CA ASN A 77 21.06 0.94 -2.51
C ASN A 77 21.70 2.29 -2.09
N GLY A 78 22.37 2.33 -0.94
CA GLY A 78 23.09 3.50 -0.44
C GLY A 78 22.24 4.54 0.29
N MET A 79 20.90 4.39 0.35
CA MET A 79 20.02 5.31 1.09
C MET A 79 20.21 5.16 2.60
N ARG A 80 20.12 6.26 3.34
CA ARG A 80 20.09 6.22 4.81
C ARG A 80 18.78 5.62 5.31
N TYR A 81 18.80 4.91 6.43
CA TYR A 81 17.58 4.36 7.03
C TYR A 81 16.56 5.44 7.38
N SER A 82 17.02 6.61 7.82
CA SER A 82 16.17 7.79 8.07
C SER A 82 15.51 8.32 6.79
N GLU A 83 16.23 8.31 5.66
CA GLU A 83 15.71 8.69 4.35
C GLU A 83 14.66 7.68 3.86
N VAL A 84 14.94 6.38 3.98
CA VAL A 84 14.00 5.31 3.64
C VAL A 84 12.71 5.46 4.45
N PHE A 85 12.83 5.69 5.77
CA PHE A 85 11.68 5.90 6.65
C PHE A 85 10.80 7.09 6.23
N GLN A 86 11.41 8.21 5.85
CA GLN A 86 10.67 9.38 5.34
C GLN A 86 9.97 9.07 4.01
N ARG A 87 10.65 8.37 3.09
CA ARG A 87 10.09 7.97 1.80
C ARG A 87 8.93 6.99 1.97
N ILE A 88 9.03 6.04 2.91
CA ILE A 88 7.92 5.13 3.28
C ILE A 88 6.71 5.95 3.72
N SER A 89 6.88 6.87 4.68
CA SER A 89 5.78 7.69 5.19
C SER A 89 5.05 8.42 4.06
N LYS A 90 5.80 9.07 3.16
CA LYS A 90 5.22 9.75 2.00
C LYS A 90 4.47 8.79 1.07
N LYS A 91 5.08 7.65 0.70
CA LYS A 91 4.46 6.68 -0.21
C LYS A 91 3.18 6.08 0.38
N VAL A 92 3.15 5.80 1.68
CA VAL A 92 1.97 5.28 2.36
C VAL A 92 0.85 6.31 2.37
N SER A 93 1.13 7.59 2.68
CA SER A 93 0.09 8.62 2.63
C SER A 93 -0.57 8.71 1.25
N GLN A 94 0.23 8.65 0.19
CA GLN A 94 -0.27 8.62 -1.19
C GLN A 94 -1.06 7.34 -1.50
N PHE A 95 -0.67 6.21 -0.91
CA PHE A 95 -1.31 4.92 -1.13
C PHE A 95 -2.70 4.89 -0.51
N VAL A 96 -2.80 5.35 0.74
CA VAL A 96 -4.06 5.45 1.47
C VAL A 96 -5.00 6.43 0.78
N GLU A 97 -4.50 7.58 0.33
CA GLU A 97 -5.28 8.52 -0.49
C GLU A 97 -5.86 7.82 -1.74
N ALA A 98 -5.04 7.07 -2.47
CA ALA A 98 -5.51 6.31 -3.63
C ALA A 98 -6.53 5.21 -3.28
N GLN A 99 -6.38 4.51 -2.14
CA GLN A 99 -7.37 3.55 -1.67
C GLN A 99 -8.74 4.20 -1.44
N TYR A 100 -8.77 5.37 -0.78
CA TYR A 100 -10.01 6.11 -0.54
C TYR A 100 -10.63 6.64 -1.82
N GLU A 101 -9.82 7.16 -2.75
CA GLU A 101 -10.30 7.60 -4.06
C GLU A 101 -10.96 6.45 -4.82
N ILE A 102 -10.35 5.27 -4.87
CA ILE A 102 -10.93 4.09 -5.52
C ILE A 102 -12.22 3.66 -4.81
N LEU A 103 -12.23 3.64 -3.47
CA LEU A 103 -13.41 3.26 -2.69
C LEU A 103 -14.59 4.20 -2.96
N ILE A 104 -14.38 5.50 -2.75
CA ILE A 104 -15.44 6.52 -2.73
C ILE A 104 -15.92 6.83 -4.15
N ASN A 105 -15.00 7.00 -5.10
CA ASN A 105 -15.33 7.50 -6.43
C ASN A 105 -15.57 6.39 -7.46
N SER A 106 -15.30 5.12 -7.12
CA SER A 106 -15.49 4.00 -8.05
C SER A 106 -16.28 2.84 -7.45
N ILE A 107 -15.80 2.24 -6.36
CA ILE A 107 -16.39 0.99 -5.84
C ILE A 107 -17.76 1.21 -5.21
N LEU A 108 -17.91 2.19 -4.30
CA LEU A 108 -19.18 2.46 -3.63
C LEU A 108 -20.32 2.85 -4.60
N PRO A 109 -20.09 3.73 -5.59
CA PRO A 109 -21.09 4.03 -6.62
C PRO A 109 -21.52 2.78 -7.40
N GLU A 110 -20.58 1.96 -7.85
CA GLU A 110 -20.90 0.78 -8.66
C GLU A 110 -21.64 -0.30 -7.86
N LEU A 111 -21.28 -0.50 -6.59
CA LEU A 111 -22.04 -1.37 -5.68
C LEU A 111 -23.50 -0.92 -5.57
N LYS A 112 -23.72 0.38 -5.38
CA LYS A 112 -25.07 0.96 -5.32
C LYS A 112 -25.85 0.76 -6.62
N GLU A 113 -25.22 0.95 -7.78
CA GLU A 113 -25.84 0.67 -9.09
C GLU A 113 -26.26 -0.81 -9.24
N LYS A 114 -25.46 -1.72 -8.67
CA LYS A 114 -25.74 -3.16 -8.60
C LYS A 114 -26.71 -3.54 -7.47
N ARG A 115 -27.30 -2.55 -6.77
CA ARG A 115 -28.20 -2.70 -5.62
C ARG A 115 -27.56 -3.43 -4.42
N ILE A 116 -26.26 -3.26 -4.26
CA ILE A 116 -25.51 -3.72 -3.09
C ILE A 116 -25.28 -2.49 -2.21
N ASN A 117 -26.00 -2.40 -1.11
CA ASN A 117 -25.90 -1.29 -0.17
C ASN A 117 -25.04 -1.71 1.03
N ILE A 118 -24.08 -0.86 1.40
CA ILE A 118 -23.36 -0.99 2.66
C ILE A 118 -24.13 -0.19 3.71
N ILE A 119 -24.54 -0.87 4.78
CA ILE A 119 -25.33 -0.28 5.86
C ILE A 119 -24.42 -0.14 7.08
N GLU A 120 -24.28 1.09 7.57
CA GLU A 120 -23.44 1.40 8.73
C GLU A 120 -24.18 1.16 10.05
N ASP A 121 -25.50 1.41 10.07
CA ASP A 121 -26.35 1.17 11.23
C ASP A 121 -27.33 0.01 10.94
N PRO A 122 -27.19 -1.16 11.58
CA PRO A 122 -28.10 -2.27 11.44
C PRO A 122 -29.58 -1.94 11.72
N ALA A 123 -29.88 -0.87 12.47
CA ALA A 123 -31.26 -0.42 12.68
C ALA A 123 -31.96 -0.04 11.36
N LEU A 124 -31.21 0.40 10.35
CA LEU A 124 -31.73 0.75 9.02
C LEU A 124 -32.22 -0.47 8.23
N LEU A 125 -31.92 -1.70 8.67
CA LEU A 125 -32.48 -2.93 8.09
C LEU A 125 -33.92 -3.20 8.52
N LEU A 126 -34.40 -2.52 9.57
CA LEU A 126 -35.71 -2.76 10.17
C LEU A 126 -36.80 -1.82 9.63
N GLU A 127 -36.46 -0.88 8.74
CA GLU A 127 -37.37 0.18 8.26
C GLU A 127 -37.89 0.02 6.82
N GLU A 128 -37.66 -1.10 6.13
CA GLU A 128 -38.21 -1.30 4.77
C GLU A 128 -39.42 -2.27 4.76
N GLU A 129 -40.64 -1.69 4.74
CA GLU A 129 -41.85 -2.24 4.09
C GLU A 129 -41.85 -1.89 2.59
#